data_AF-A0A1U7PSQ4-F1
#
_entry.id   AF-A0A1U7PSQ4-F1
#
_cell.length_a   1.000
_cell.length_b   1.000
_cell.length_c   1.000
_cell.angle_alpha   90.00
_cell.angle_beta   90.00
_cell.angle_gamma   90.00
#
_symmetry.space_group_name_H-M   'P 1'
#
loop_
_entity.id
_entity.type
_entity.pdbx_description
1 polymer ?
#
loop_
_entity_poly.entity_id
_entity_poly.type
_entity_poly.pdbx_seq_one_letter_code
_entity_poly.pdbx_strand_id
1 'polypeptide(L)'
;MFTDQLREAIEEEYKAYHFYKSMASLTKDPYWLDFIHHAMEDEKSHYEMFQQLYYMLTGSFVQSLRKPGPCDSLKSCAKKAVRDELEAAELYKVMLLEIPIPEAYNPLFLAMHDETEHAIRFSMMYNAL
;
A
#
# COMPACT_ATOMS: atom_id res chain seq x y z
N MET A 1 5.97 9.68 -16.49
CA MET A 1 5.71 11.01 -15.86
C MET A 1 4.59 10.82 -14.84
N PHE A 2 4.53 11.58 -13.74
CA PHE A 2 3.63 11.43 -12.57
C PHE A 2 2.39 10.51 -12.71
N THR A 3 1.56 10.67 -13.73
CA THR A 3 0.38 9.81 -14.00
C THR A 3 0.72 8.33 -14.21
N ASP A 4 1.86 8.00 -14.82
CA ASP A 4 2.34 6.61 -14.94
C ASP A 4 2.69 6.01 -13.57
N GLN A 5 3.37 6.79 -12.72
CA GLN A 5 3.71 6.39 -11.34
C GLN A 5 2.44 6.24 -10.51
N LEU A 6 1.48 7.15 -10.68
CA LEU A 6 0.18 7.06 -10.01
C LEU A 6 -0.61 5.83 -10.46
N ARG A 7 -0.56 5.47 -11.75
CA ARG A 7 -1.18 4.23 -12.24
C ARG A 7 -0.52 2.99 -11.63
N GLU A 8 0.80 3.00 -11.49
CA GLU A 8 1.55 1.92 -10.85
C GLU A 8 1.23 1.82 -9.36
N ALA A 9 1.21 2.95 -8.64
CA ALA A 9 0.78 3.05 -7.25
C ALA A 9 -0.61 2.44 -7.05
N ILE A 10 -1.60 2.80 -7.88
CA ILE A 10 -2.96 2.23 -7.80
C ILE A 10 -2.96 0.69 -7.92
N GLU A 11 -2.14 0.14 -8.81
CA GLU A 11 -2.02 -1.31 -9.00
C GLU A 11 -1.35 -1.98 -7.79
N GLU A 12 -0.30 -1.37 -7.24
CA GLU A 12 0.41 -1.90 -6.08
C GLU A 12 -0.43 -1.81 -4.79
N GLU A 13 -1.13 -0.71 -4.55
CA GLU A 13 -2.06 -0.56 -3.42
C GLU A 13 -3.20 -1.61 -3.47
N TYR A 14 -3.76 -1.80 -4.67
CA TYR A 14 -4.77 -2.84 -4.88
C TYR A 14 -4.23 -4.24 -4.59
N LYS A 15 -2.97 -4.51 -4.94
CA LYS A 15 -2.32 -5.77 -4.64
C LYS A 15 -2.04 -5.90 -3.14
N ALA A 16 -1.50 -4.88 -2.50
CA ALA A 16 -1.16 -4.87 -1.08
C ALA A 16 -2.41 -5.17 -0.23
N TYR A 17 -3.54 -4.51 -0.51
CA TYR A 17 -4.84 -4.84 0.10
C TYR A 17 -5.17 -6.35 0.04
N HIS A 18 -5.08 -6.94 -1.15
CA HIS A 18 -5.40 -8.35 -1.34
C HIS A 18 -4.36 -9.30 -0.74
N PHE A 19 -3.09 -8.90 -0.75
CA PHE A 19 -2.00 -9.64 -0.15
C PHE A 19 -2.17 -9.69 1.38
N TYR A 20 -2.42 -8.55 2.03
CA TYR A 20 -2.65 -8.47 3.48
C TYR A 20 -3.92 -9.16 3.91
N LYS A 21 -4.98 -9.09 3.10
CA LYS A 21 -6.18 -9.92 3.31
C LYS A 21 -5.86 -11.42 3.37
N SER A 22 -4.96 -11.90 2.50
CA SER A 22 -4.53 -13.30 2.54
C SER A 22 -3.60 -13.59 3.72
N MET A 23 -2.72 -12.66 4.07
CA MET A 23 -1.81 -12.77 5.22
C MET A 23 -2.56 -12.85 6.56
N ALA A 24 -3.66 -12.11 6.71
CA ALA A 24 -4.53 -12.16 7.90
C ALA A 24 -5.08 -13.57 8.16
N SER A 25 -5.26 -14.39 7.10
CA SER A 25 -5.74 -15.76 7.26
C SER A 25 -4.71 -16.74 7.83
N LEU A 26 -3.43 -16.33 7.93
CA LEU A 26 -2.32 -17.17 8.38
C LEU A 26 -2.03 -17.06 9.89
N THR A 27 -2.74 -16.19 10.61
CA THR A 27 -2.57 -16.03 12.05
C THR A 27 -3.91 -15.96 12.78
N LYS A 28 -3.91 -16.36 14.04
CA LYS A 28 -5.03 -16.16 14.98
C LYS A 28 -4.61 -15.29 16.18
N ASP A 29 -3.38 -14.80 16.17
CA ASP A 29 -2.88 -13.91 17.21
C ASP A 29 -3.56 -12.54 17.03
N PRO A 30 -4.35 -12.07 18.02
CA PRO A 30 -5.08 -10.81 17.88
C PRO A 30 -4.14 -9.61 17.72
N TYR A 31 -2.92 -9.66 18.25
CA TYR A 31 -1.95 -8.57 18.13
C TYR A 31 -1.43 -8.44 16.69
N TRP A 32 -1.10 -9.57 16.05
CA TRP A 32 -0.69 -9.58 14.65
C TRP A 32 -1.84 -9.34 13.67
N LEU A 33 -3.04 -9.80 14.00
CA LEU A 33 -4.25 -9.50 13.21
C LEU A 33 -4.54 -8.00 13.18
N ASP A 34 -4.39 -7.31 14.31
CA ASP A 34 -4.57 -5.84 14.38
C ASP A 34 -3.62 -5.12 13.41
N PHE A 35 -2.33 -5.49 13.42
CA PHE A 35 -1.33 -4.90 12.52
C PHE A 35 -1.67 -5.14 11.04
N ILE A 36 -2.02 -6.38 10.69
CA ILE A 36 -2.37 -6.71 9.29
C ILE A 36 -3.66 -6.00 8.86
N HIS A 37 -4.68 -5.97 9.72
CA HIS A 37 -5.96 -5.35 9.39
C HIS A 37 -5.86 -3.85 9.25
N HIS A 38 -5.05 -3.20 10.08
CA HIS A 38 -4.78 -1.78 9.96
C HIS A 38 -4.18 -1.44 8.59
N ALA A 39 -3.01 -2.03 8.26
CA ALA A 39 -2.38 -1.81 6.95
C ALA A 39 -3.32 -2.15 5.78
N MET A 40 -4.04 -3.28 5.88
CA MET A 40 -5.02 -3.67 4.85
C MET A 40 -6.11 -2.61 4.60
N GLU A 41 -6.69 -2.00 5.63
CA GLU A 41 -7.71 -0.96 5.43
C GLU A 41 -7.12 0.36 4.93
N ASP A 42 -5.87 0.66 5.29
CA ASP A 42 -5.13 1.81 4.79
C ASP A 42 -4.82 1.66 3.29
N GLU A 43 -4.34 0.49 2.82
CA GLU A 43 -4.08 0.27 1.38
C GLU A 43 -5.33 0.37 0.53
N LYS A 44 -6.46 -0.07 1.08
CA LYS A 44 -7.75 0.11 0.41
C LYS A 44 -8.07 1.60 0.25
N SER A 45 -7.82 2.39 1.30
CA SER A 45 -8.03 3.83 1.29
C SER A 45 -7.05 4.53 0.33
N HIS A 46 -5.77 4.13 0.32
CA HIS A 46 -4.75 4.61 -0.63
C HIS A 46 -5.17 4.36 -2.07
N TYR A 47 -5.53 3.11 -2.38
CA TYR A 47 -6.07 2.71 -3.68
C TYR A 47 -7.25 3.61 -4.11
N GLU A 48 -8.23 3.81 -3.23
CA GLU A 48 -9.41 4.63 -3.52
C GLU A 48 -9.06 6.10 -3.74
N MET A 49 -8.19 6.68 -2.90
CA MET A 49 -7.71 8.06 -3.05
C MET A 49 -6.92 8.26 -4.34
N PHE A 50 -6.01 7.34 -4.68
CA PHE A 50 -5.23 7.42 -5.90
C PHE A 50 -6.09 7.23 -7.15
N GLN A 51 -7.11 6.37 -7.12
CA GLN A 51 -8.09 6.28 -8.20
C GLN A 51 -8.81 7.60 -8.44
N GLN A 52 -9.23 8.30 -7.37
CA GLN A 52 -9.84 9.63 -7.51
C GLN A 52 -8.85 10.65 -8.08
N LEU A 53 -7.61 10.67 -7.59
CA LEU A 53 -6.58 11.56 -8.10
C LEU A 53 -6.28 11.30 -9.58
N TYR A 54 -6.20 10.03 -9.99
CA TYR A 54 -5.95 9.65 -11.37
C TYR A 54 -7.13 10.05 -12.28
N TYR A 55 -8.36 9.92 -11.79
CA TYR A 55 -9.54 10.41 -12.49
C TYR A 55 -9.50 11.94 -12.66
N MET A 56 -9.13 12.70 -11.63
CA MET A 56 -8.99 14.16 -11.73
C MET A 56 -7.96 14.59 -12.78
N LEU A 57 -6.86 13.84 -12.92
CA LEU A 57 -5.79 14.16 -13.87
C LEU A 57 -6.06 13.68 -15.30
N THR A 58 -6.84 12.61 -15.49
CA THR A 58 -6.95 11.92 -16.79
C THR A 58 -8.38 11.81 -17.32
N GLY A 59 -9.39 12.02 -16.48
CA GLY A 59 -10.80 11.81 -16.80
C GLY A 59 -11.25 10.35 -16.82
N SER A 60 -10.42 9.41 -16.35
CA SER A 60 -10.73 7.97 -16.31
C SER A 60 -10.16 7.30 -15.06
N PHE A 61 -10.77 6.21 -14.61
CA PHE A 61 -10.20 5.35 -13.56
C PHE A 61 -9.29 4.29 -14.17
N VAL A 62 -8.26 3.86 -13.44
CA VAL A 62 -7.47 2.69 -13.83
C VAL A 62 -8.36 1.45 -13.78
N GLN A 63 -8.32 0.66 -14.85
CA GLN A 63 -9.13 -0.55 -15.04
C GLN A 63 -8.25 -1.80 -15.10
N SER A 64 -8.87 -2.97 -14.94
CA SER A 64 -8.22 -4.28 -15.14
C SER A 64 -7.05 -4.58 -14.19
N LEU A 65 -7.19 -4.16 -12.93
CA LEU A 65 -6.19 -4.39 -11.88
C LEU A 65 -6.04 -5.88 -11.58
N ARG A 66 -4.81 -6.32 -11.24
CA ARG A 66 -4.52 -7.73 -11.02
C ARG A 66 -4.35 -8.03 -9.53
N LYS A 67 -4.99 -9.11 -9.10
CA LYS A 67 -4.76 -9.64 -7.75
C LYS A 67 -3.41 -10.37 -7.69
N PRO A 68 -2.66 -10.22 -6.59
CA PRO A 68 -1.43 -10.97 -6.38
C PRO A 68 -1.76 -12.43 -6.06
N GLY A 69 -0.73 -13.28 -6.08
CA GLY A 69 -0.82 -14.60 -5.44
C GLY A 69 -1.03 -14.46 -3.93
N PRO A 70 -1.63 -15.46 -3.28
CA PRO A 70 -1.83 -15.43 -1.83
C PRO A 70 -0.49 -15.51 -1.10
N CYS A 71 -0.45 -14.94 0.10
CA CYS A 71 0.64 -15.11 1.05
C CYS A 71 0.76 -16.60 1.47
N ASP A 72 1.99 -17.10 1.53
CA ASP A 72 2.30 -18.52 1.77
C ASP A 72 2.67 -18.80 3.24
N SER A 73 3.52 -17.98 3.83
CA SER A 73 3.91 -18.07 5.24
C SER A 73 3.95 -16.70 5.89
N LEU A 74 3.46 -16.61 7.12
CA LEU A 74 3.35 -15.32 7.81
C LEU A 74 4.70 -14.60 7.91
N LYS A 75 5.78 -15.35 8.18
CA LYS A 75 7.14 -14.78 8.31
C LYS A 75 7.73 -14.33 6.97
N SER A 76 7.60 -15.13 5.91
CA SER A 76 8.08 -14.74 4.57
C SER A 76 7.33 -13.51 4.05
N CYS A 77 6.01 -13.49 4.25
CA CYS A 77 5.19 -12.36 3.83
C CYS A 77 5.44 -11.11 4.65
N ALA A 78 5.62 -11.20 5.97
CA ALA A 78 6.03 -10.05 6.78
C ALA A 78 7.37 -9.47 6.30
N LYS A 79 8.35 -10.34 5.99
CA LYS A 79 9.63 -9.90 5.42
C LYS A 79 9.45 -9.18 4.07
N LYS A 80 8.59 -9.71 3.21
CA LYS A 80 8.30 -9.11 1.89
C LYS A 80 7.62 -7.75 2.07
N ALA A 81 6.57 -7.69 2.90
CA ALA A 81 5.83 -6.48 3.20
C ALA A 81 6.76 -5.35 3.67
N VAL A 82 7.67 -5.60 4.62
CA VAL A 82 8.65 -4.58 5.07
C VAL A 82 9.39 -3.93 3.89
N ARG A 83 9.79 -4.72 2.90
CA ARG A 83 10.51 -4.19 1.74
C ARG A 83 9.57 -3.38 0.84
N ASP A 84 8.41 -3.95 0.52
CA ASP A 84 7.45 -3.31 -0.38
C ASP A 84 6.98 -1.96 0.18
N GLU A 85 6.66 -1.89 1.48
CA GLU A 85 6.21 -0.63 2.11
C GLU A 85 7.30 0.44 2.11
N LEU A 86 8.57 0.04 2.34
CA LEU A 86 9.67 1.00 2.27
C LEU A 86 9.88 1.52 0.84
N GLU A 87 9.74 0.66 -0.17
CA GLU A 87 9.82 1.05 -1.58
C GLU A 87 8.64 1.98 -1.97
N ALA A 88 7.43 1.70 -1.47
CA ALA A 88 6.24 2.54 -1.67
C ALA A 88 6.38 3.92 -0.98
N ALA A 89 6.83 3.97 0.27
CA ALA A 89 7.13 5.22 0.98
C ALA A 89 8.14 6.10 0.21
N GLU A 90 9.19 5.49 -0.36
CA GLU A 90 10.17 6.19 -1.18
C GLU A 90 9.57 6.73 -2.48
N LEU A 91 8.72 5.94 -3.16
CA LEU A 91 8.01 6.36 -4.35
C LEU A 91 7.09 7.55 -4.06
N TYR A 92 6.27 7.48 -3.01
CA TYR A 92 5.31 8.53 -2.67
C TYR A 92 5.99 9.82 -2.23
N LYS A 93 7.14 9.72 -1.56
CA LYS A 93 7.99 10.89 -1.30
C LYS A 93 8.44 11.57 -2.60
N VAL A 94 8.88 10.81 -3.59
CA VAL A 94 9.29 11.38 -4.90
C VAL A 94 8.10 12.01 -5.61
N MET A 95 6.97 11.30 -5.68
CA MET A 95 5.74 11.81 -6.29
C MET A 95 5.25 13.10 -5.62
N LEU A 96 5.33 13.18 -4.28
CA LEU A 96 4.92 14.37 -3.52
C LEU A 96 5.70 15.63 -3.94
N LEU A 97 6.97 15.48 -4.31
CA LEU A 97 7.82 16.58 -4.80
C LEU A 97 7.52 16.98 -6.25
N GLU A 98 6.80 16.14 -6.98
CA GLU A 98 6.49 16.29 -8.41
C GLU A 98 4.99 16.51 -8.68
N ILE A 99 4.21 16.81 -7.63
CA ILE A 99 2.76 16.92 -7.76
C ILE A 99 2.34 17.95 -8.82
N PRO A 100 1.47 17.56 -9.78
CA PRO A 100 1.03 18.47 -10.83
C PRO A 100 -0.11 19.40 -10.38
N ILE A 101 -0.83 19.03 -9.31
CA ILE A 101 -1.96 19.78 -8.76
C ILE A 101 -1.93 19.74 -7.22
N PRO A 102 -2.43 20.78 -6.52
CA PRO A 102 -2.46 20.82 -5.05
C PRO A 102 -3.21 19.65 -4.40
N GLU A 103 -4.26 19.15 -5.04
CA GLU A 103 -5.11 18.07 -4.54
C GLU A 103 -4.37 16.73 -4.43
N ALA A 104 -3.22 16.59 -5.11
CA ALA A 104 -2.37 15.42 -5.00
C ALA A 104 -1.59 15.36 -3.67
N TYR A 105 -1.44 16.49 -2.96
CA TYR A 105 -0.62 16.57 -1.75
C TYR A 105 -1.13 15.64 -0.64
N ASN A 106 -2.40 15.74 -0.28
CA ASN A 106 -2.96 14.99 0.86
C ASN A 106 -2.91 13.46 0.63
N PRO A 107 -3.38 12.91 -0.51
CA PRO A 107 -3.31 11.47 -0.77
C PRO A 107 -1.88 10.92 -0.67
N LEU A 108 -0.90 11.60 -1.27
CA LEU A 108 0.49 11.14 -1.27
C LEU A 108 1.15 11.30 0.08
N PHE A 109 0.86 12.38 0.81
CA PHE A 109 1.43 12.62 2.14
C PHE A 109 0.94 11.59 3.15
N LEU A 110 -0.35 11.27 3.13
CA LEU A 110 -0.95 10.25 3.99
C LEU A 110 -0.33 8.88 3.70
N ALA A 111 -0.44 8.41 2.45
CA ALA A 111 0.11 7.11 2.06
C ALA A 111 1.60 6.98 2.38
N MET A 112 2.43 7.98 2.08
CA MET A 112 3.86 7.97 2.41
C MET A 112 4.14 7.74 3.91
N HIS A 113 3.33 8.33 4.80
CA HIS A 113 3.49 8.16 6.24
C HIS A 113 2.98 6.80 6.70
N ASP A 114 1.82 6.40 6.20
CA ASP A 114 1.19 5.13 6.52
C ASP A 114 2.10 3.96 6.09
N GLU A 115 2.72 4.02 4.90
CA GLU A 115 3.70 3.01 4.47
C GLU A 115 4.92 2.90 5.39
N THR A 116 5.42 4.03 5.88
CA THR A 116 6.54 4.02 6.83
C THR A 116 6.12 3.34 8.13
N GLU A 117 4.88 3.54 8.56
CA GLU A 117 4.27 2.91 9.73
C GLU A 117 4.04 1.41 9.52
N HIS A 118 3.54 1.02 8.35
CA HIS A 118 3.34 -0.38 7.94
C HIS A 118 4.67 -1.15 7.96
N ALA A 119 5.74 -0.58 7.40
CA ALA A 119 7.07 -1.16 7.44
C ALA A 119 7.55 -1.44 8.87
N ILE A 120 7.27 -0.54 9.82
CA ILE A 120 7.61 -0.72 11.24
C ILE A 120 6.82 -1.90 11.83
N ARG A 121 5.51 -1.95 11.61
CA ARG A 121 4.65 -3.05 12.09
C ARG A 121 5.07 -4.39 11.53
N PHE A 122 5.25 -4.50 10.22
CA PHE A 122 5.66 -5.76 9.60
C PHE A 122 7.09 -6.15 9.98
N SER A 123 7.96 -5.20 10.29
CA SER A 123 9.29 -5.48 10.83
C SER A 123 9.21 -6.09 12.22
N MET A 124 8.33 -5.60 13.09
CA MET A 124 8.08 -6.23 14.40
C MET A 124 7.59 -7.67 14.22
N MET A 125 6.63 -7.89 13.34
CA MET A 125 6.13 -9.23 13.03
C MET A 125 7.24 -10.15 12.52
N TYR A 126 8.01 -9.72 11.53
CA TYR A 126 9.09 -10.52 10.94
C TYR A 126 10.15 -10.95 11.96
N ASN A 127 10.49 -10.07 12.90
CA ASN A 127 11.50 -10.36 13.92
C ASN A 127 10.95 -11.19 15.10
N ALA A 128 9.63 -11.22 15.30
CA ALA A 128 8.98 -11.99 16.37
C ALA A 128 8.55 -13.41 15.95
N LEU A 129 8.34 -13.64 14.65
CA LEU A 129 8.03 -14.95 14.05
C LEU A 129 9.31 -15.75 13.78
#